data_AF-A0A849DXL7-F1
#
_entry.id   AF-A0A849DXL7-F1
#
_cell.length_a   1.000
_cell.length_b   1.000
_cell.length_c   1.000
_cell.angle_alpha   90.00
_cell.angle_beta   90.00
_cell.angle_gamma   90.00
#
_symmetry.space_group_name_H-M   'P 1'
#
loop_
_entity.id
_entity.type
_entity.pdbx_description
1 polymer ?
#
loop_
_entity_poly.entity_id
_entity_poly.type
_entity_poly.pdbx_seq_one_letter_code
_entity_poly.pdbx_strand_id
1 'polypeptide(L)'
;MEKSLFKPFLIIIVLMTLSAFALAFTVGVELNFIPGVAMELPGKVSGWDGNELRFCHNPEACAKDYRDASFYVSDLEIPDICPDCGETLFNMARAEKEQLPEDTEFLKSAYTNSAGTRLFTSIVLSGTARDSIHRPQRCLKGQGSTLDKEYTLKVPLEGRDPLKLKVIKTSRTYQTAEGPVPYYSFYAYWFVGQDRETPSHYSRMFWLAWDRVVRSTANRWAYISVQGTRRAEGIEFEKDIIDFVQQVYPHVLTESLRNKVYGQQ
;
A
#
# COMPACT_ATOMS: atom_id res chain seq x y z
N MET A 1 -42.60 -37.18 17.06
CA MET A 1 -41.54 -37.27 18.09
C MET A 1 -40.71 -36.00 17.98
N GLU A 2 -41.08 -34.97 18.74
CA GLU A 2 -40.45 -33.65 18.70
C GLU A 2 -39.07 -33.76 19.38
N LYS A 3 -37.98 -33.63 18.62
CA LYS A 3 -36.64 -33.63 19.22
C LYS A 3 -36.46 -32.32 19.96
N SER A 4 -36.33 -32.39 21.30
CA SER A 4 -36.04 -31.22 22.14
C SER A 4 -34.79 -30.49 21.66
N LEU A 5 -34.97 -29.25 21.18
CA LEU A 5 -33.90 -28.36 20.77
C LEU A 5 -33.12 -27.77 21.95
N PHE A 6 -33.53 -28.06 23.19
CA PHE A 6 -32.95 -27.46 24.39
C PHE A 6 -31.50 -27.88 24.63
N LYS A 7 -31.19 -29.17 24.47
CA LYS A 7 -29.82 -29.70 24.62
C LYS A 7 -28.83 -29.10 23.60
N PRO A 8 -29.11 -29.10 22.28
CA PRO A 8 -28.18 -28.49 21.32
C PRO A 8 -28.04 -26.98 21.55
N PHE A 9 -29.09 -26.28 21.98
CA PHE A 9 -29.02 -24.84 22.27
C PHE A 9 -28.15 -24.54 23.50
N LEU A 10 -28.30 -25.32 24.58
CA LEU A 10 -27.46 -25.22 25.78
C LEU A 10 -25.98 -25.47 25.45
N ILE A 11 -25.69 -26.50 24.63
CA ILE A 11 -24.33 -26.81 24.19
C ILE A 11 -23.71 -25.63 23.42
N ILE A 12 -24.47 -25.02 22.50
CA ILE A 12 -24.00 -23.85 21.75
C ILE A 12 -23.71 -22.68 22.69
N ILE A 13 -24.61 -22.39 23.64
CA ILE A 13 -24.40 -21.31 24.62
C ILE A 13 -23.13 -21.57 25.44
N VAL A 14 -22.93 -22.79 25.94
CA VAL A 14 -21.74 -23.16 26.71
C VAL A 14 -20.48 -23.00 25.85
N LEU A 15 -20.47 -23.48 24.61
CA LEU A 15 -19.34 -23.34 23.70
C LEU A 15 -19.04 -21.87 23.36
N MET A 16 -20.07 -21.05 23.10
CA MET A 16 -19.91 -19.62 22.84
C MET A 16 -19.37 -18.89 24.08
N THR A 17 -19.86 -19.23 25.27
CA THR A 17 -19.43 -18.61 26.53
C THR A 17 -17.99 -18.98 26.86
N LEU A 18 -17.61 -20.26 26.73
CA LEU A 18 -16.23 -20.72 26.91
C LEU A 18 -15.29 -20.10 25.87
N SER A 19 -15.73 -19.98 24.61
CA SER A 19 -14.95 -19.31 23.56
C SER A 19 -14.77 -17.83 23.84
N ALA A 20 -15.84 -17.13 24.26
CA ALA A 20 -15.77 -15.72 24.65
C ALA A 20 -14.86 -15.51 25.87
N PHE A 21 -14.93 -16.39 26.86
CA PHE A 21 -14.07 -16.36 28.05
C PHE A 21 -12.60 -16.62 27.70
N ALA A 22 -12.32 -17.63 26.87
CA ALA A 22 -10.97 -17.88 26.36
C ALA A 22 -10.44 -16.66 25.58
N LEU A 23 -11.24 -16.10 24.66
CA LEU A 23 -10.85 -14.90 23.91
C LEU A 23 -10.57 -13.69 24.83
N ALA A 24 -11.37 -13.50 25.88
CA ALA A 24 -11.24 -12.36 26.80
C ALA A 24 -10.06 -12.48 27.76
N PHE A 25 -9.67 -13.70 28.17
CA PHE A 25 -8.73 -13.90 29.28
C PHE A 25 -7.47 -14.69 28.93
N THR A 26 -7.42 -15.39 27.79
CA THR A 26 -6.25 -16.23 27.43
C THR A 26 -5.53 -15.78 26.17
N VAL A 27 -6.12 -14.89 25.37
CA VAL A 27 -5.54 -14.45 24.09
C VAL A 27 -4.94 -13.05 24.24
N GLY A 28 -3.87 -12.94 25.02
CA GLY A 28 -2.97 -11.81 24.90
C GLY A 28 -2.32 -11.86 23.52
N VAL A 29 -2.70 -10.95 22.62
CA VAL A 29 -2.08 -10.86 21.30
C VAL A 29 -0.91 -9.89 21.40
N GLU A 30 0.30 -10.40 21.26
CA GLU A 30 1.49 -9.56 21.21
C GLU A 30 1.53 -8.80 19.87
N LEU A 31 1.65 -7.48 19.95
CA LEU A 31 1.88 -6.64 18.77
C LEU A 31 3.33 -6.82 18.34
N ASN A 32 3.54 -7.40 17.17
CA ASN A 32 4.87 -7.50 16.59
C ASN A 32 5.12 -6.30 15.70
N PHE A 33 6.02 -5.42 16.16
CA PHE A 33 6.37 -4.18 15.48
C PHE A 33 7.42 -4.36 14.38
N ILE A 34 7.97 -5.56 14.17
CA ILE A 34 8.97 -5.82 13.13
C ILE A 34 8.27 -5.85 11.76
N PRO A 35 8.46 -4.83 10.90
CA PRO A 35 7.81 -4.79 9.60
C PRO A 35 8.53 -5.73 8.62
N GLY A 36 7.83 -6.21 7.60
CA GLY A 36 8.46 -6.91 6.48
C GLY A 36 9.22 -5.96 5.53
N VAL A 37 8.92 -4.67 5.60
CA VAL A 37 9.37 -3.63 4.67
C VAL A 37 10.07 -2.51 5.44
N ALA A 38 11.20 -2.04 4.93
CA ALA A 38 11.84 -0.83 5.40
C ALA A 38 11.08 0.40 4.87
N MET A 39 10.87 1.40 5.71
CA MET A 39 10.21 2.66 5.33
C MET A 39 11.17 3.61 4.61
N GLU A 40 11.84 3.08 3.59
CA GLU A 40 12.83 3.79 2.78
C GLU A 40 12.69 3.32 1.33
N LEU A 41 12.74 4.28 0.40
CA LEU A 41 12.75 4.04 -1.04
C LEU A 41 14.10 4.52 -1.58
N PRO A 42 14.83 3.69 -2.35
CA PRO A 42 16.14 4.06 -2.86
C PRO A 42 16.05 5.25 -3.83
N GLY A 43 16.89 6.28 -3.64
CA GLY A 43 16.95 7.43 -4.56
C GLY A 43 17.42 7.09 -5.97
N LYS A 44 18.02 5.91 -6.19
CA LYS A 44 18.41 5.43 -7.52
C LYS A 44 18.46 3.92 -7.54
N VAL A 45 17.94 3.31 -8.59
CA VAL A 45 18.12 1.89 -8.92
C VAL A 45 18.44 1.75 -10.41
N SER A 46 18.79 0.54 -10.87
CA SER A 46 19.14 0.33 -12.27
C SER A 46 18.01 0.82 -13.19
N GLY A 47 18.31 1.75 -14.09
CA GLY A 47 17.33 2.29 -15.05
C GLY A 47 16.34 3.33 -14.49
N TRP A 48 16.33 3.61 -13.19
CA TRP A 48 15.38 4.52 -12.57
C TRP A 48 16.03 5.50 -11.58
N ASP A 49 15.77 6.79 -11.78
CA ASP A 49 16.12 7.85 -10.85
C ASP A 49 14.90 8.18 -9.98
N GLY A 50 15.05 7.99 -8.67
CA GLY A 50 14.00 8.13 -7.66
C GLY A 50 14.12 9.44 -6.88
N ASN A 51 12.97 10.03 -6.56
CA ASN A 51 12.91 11.26 -5.82
C ASN A 51 11.73 11.26 -4.87
N GLU A 52 12.01 11.36 -3.58
CA GLU A 52 10.97 11.38 -2.55
C GLU A 52 10.14 12.66 -2.64
N LEU A 53 8.83 12.51 -2.41
CA LEU A 53 7.86 13.59 -2.44
C LEU A 53 7.52 14.01 -1.01
N ARG A 54 7.52 15.33 -0.80
CA ARG A 54 7.11 15.98 0.43
C ARG A 54 6.00 16.99 0.16
N PHE A 55 5.08 17.14 1.09
CA PHE A 55 3.83 17.89 0.90
C PHE A 55 3.72 19.01 1.93
N CYS A 56 3.41 20.22 1.48
CA CYS A 56 3.08 21.31 2.38
C CYS A 56 1.59 21.29 2.71
N HIS A 57 1.23 21.37 4.00
CA HIS A 57 -0.17 21.35 4.44
C HIS A 57 -0.74 22.75 4.73
N ASN A 58 0.06 23.82 4.55
CA ASN A 58 -0.39 25.19 4.79
C ASN A 58 -1.54 25.54 3.82
N PRO A 59 -2.77 25.73 4.32
CA PRO A 59 -3.97 25.89 3.49
C PRO A 59 -4.03 27.22 2.72
N GLU A 60 -3.29 28.23 3.17
CA GLU A 60 -3.32 29.57 2.58
C GLU A 60 -2.31 29.71 1.44
N ALA A 61 -1.09 29.22 1.65
CA ALA A 61 0.00 29.36 0.69
C ALA A 61 0.08 28.20 -0.30
N CYS A 62 -0.08 26.96 0.17
CA CYS A 62 0.39 25.78 -0.57
C CYS A 62 -0.65 24.65 -0.70
N ALA A 63 -1.75 24.67 0.05
CA ALA A 63 -2.73 23.56 0.12
C ALA A 63 -4.18 24.04 -0.02
N LYS A 64 -4.40 25.07 -0.84
CA LYS A 64 -5.75 25.60 -1.09
C LYS A 64 -6.64 24.51 -1.69
N ASP A 65 -7.86 24.37 -1.15
CA ASP A 65 -8.86 23.38 -1.59
C ASP A 65 -8.34 21.92 -1.62
N TYR A 66 -7.49 21.54 -0.66
CA TYR A 66 -6.88 20.20 -0.58
C TYR A 66 -6.01 19.82 -1.79
N ARG A 67 -5.48 20.83 -2.49
CA ARG A 67 -4.48 20.65 -3.55
C ARG A 67 -3.11 20.98 -3.00
N ASP A 68 -2.56 20.07 -2.18
CA ASP A 68 -1.26 20.24 -1.56
C ASP A 68 -0.14 20.39 -2.61
N ALA A 69 0.68 21.41 -2.46
CA ALA A 69 1.94 21.54 -3.18
C ALA A 69 2.86 20.40 -2.77
N SER A 70 3.39 19.68 -3.76
CA SER A 70 4.34 18.61 -3.57
C SER A 70 5.72 19.02 -4.09
N PHE A 71 6.73 18.77 -3.29
CA PHE A 71 8.12 19.08 -3.57
C PHE A 71 8.93 17.80 -3.63
N TYR A 72 9.95 17.82 -4.47
CA TYR A 72 10.94 16.78 -4.54
C TYR A 72 12.06 17.05 -3.56
N VAL A 73 12.44 16.05 -2.78
CA VAL A 73 13.51 16.21 -1.78
C VAL A 73 14.82 16.68 -2.39
N SER A 74 15.17 16.22 -3.61
CA SER A 74 16.40 16.68 -4.27
C SER A 74 16.39 18.16 -4.66
N ASP A 75 15.21 18.76 -4.77
CA ASP A 75 15.03 20.14 -5.24
C ASP A 75 14.94 21.11 -4.06
N LEU A 76 14.98 20.60 -2.83
CA LEU A 76 14.90 21.38 -1.60
C LEU A 76 16.29 21.67 -1.04
N GLU A 77 16.51 22.90 -0.58
CA GLU A 77 17.70 23.24 0.20
C GLU A 77 17.68 22.55 1.57
N ILE A 78 16.49 22.48 2.19
CA ILE A 78 16.24 21.80 3.46
C ILE A 78 15.07 20.82 3.24
N PRO A 79 15.30 19.49 3.31
CA PRO A 79 14.31 18.47 2.92
C PRO A 79 12.93 18.57 3.55
N ASP A 80 12.85 19.08 4.78
CA ASP A 80 11.61 19.12 5.57
C ASP A 80 11.01 20.53 5.67
N ILE A 81 11.51 21.52 4.92
CA ILE A 81 11.01 22.91 4.97
C ILE A 81 10.48 23.33 3.59
N CYS A 82 9.27 23.88 3.60
CA CYS A 82 8.59 24.36 2.40
C CYS A 82 9.32 25.61 1.87
N PRO A 83 9.75 25.63 0.60
CA PRO A 83 10.44 26.79 0.02
C PRO A 83 9.50 27.99 -0.17
N ASP A 84 8.20 27.75 -0.27
CA ASP A 84 7.21 28.80 -0.57
C ASP A 84 6.74 29.55 0.69
N CYS A 85 6.61 28.86 1.84
CA CYS A 85 6.05 29.43 3.06
C CYS A 85 6.88 29.20 4.33
N GLY A 86 7.94 28.41 4.28
CA GLY A 86 8.81 28.12 5.42
C GLY A 86 8.26 27.12 6.44
N GLU A 87 7.07 26.55 6.22
CA GLU A 87 6.50 25.53 7.10
C GLU A 87 7.08 24.13 6.89
N THR A 88 6.89 23.26 7.87
CA THR A 88 7.30 21.86 7.79
C THR A 88 6.57 21.12 6.65
N LEU A 89 7.33 20.35 5.89
CA LEU A 89 6.81 19.43 4.90
C LEU A 89 6.56 18.04 5.48
N PHE A 90 5.55 17.36 4.95
CA PHE A 90 5.13 16.03 5.40
C PHE A 90 5.35 14.97 4.31
N ASN A 91 5.44 13.71 4.72
CA ASN A 91 5.62 12.54 3.85
C ASN A 91 4.36 12.11 3.07
N MET A 92 3.20 12.70 3.38
CA MET A 92 1.93 12.40 2.74
C MET A 92 1.08 13.68 2.57
N ALA A 93 0.12 13.64 1.65
CA ALA A 93 -0.81 14.76 1.42
C ALA A 93 -1.71 15.00 2.64
N ARG A 94 -2.27 16.21 2.79
CA ARG A 94 -3.08 16.55 3.97
C ARG A 94 -4.32 15.68 4.06
N ALA A 95 -4.97 15.43 2.91
CA ALA A 95 -6.11 14.54 2.81
C ALA A 95 -5.77 13.08 3.21
N GLU A 96 -4.54 12.62 2.96
CA GLU A 96 -4.08 11.29 3.38
C GLU A 96 -3.87 11.27 4.91
N LYS A 97 -3.19 12.28 5.46
CA LYS A 97 -2.94 12.42 6.90
C LYS A 97 -4.21 12.50 7.74
N GLU A 98 -5.23 13.22 7.28
CA GLU A 98 -6.51 13.36 7.99
C GLU A 98 -7.34 12.05 7.97
N GLN A 99 -7.11 11.15 7.02
CA GLN A 99 -7.85 9.89 6.86
C GLN A 99 -7.15 8.68 7.46
N LEU A 100 -5.83 8.76 7.65
CA LEU A 100 -5.03 7.66 8.17
C LEU A 100 -4.87 7.78 9.69
N PRO A 101 -4.82 6.65 10.42
CA PRO A 101 -4.45 6.66 11.83
C PRO A 101 -3.09 7.31 12.06
N GLU A 102 -2.94 7.99 13.20
CA GLU A 102 -1.72 8.75 13.57
C GLU A 102 -0.43 7.91 13.56
N ASP A 103 -0.55 6.60 13.82
CA ASP A 103 0.58 5.66 13.85
C ASP A 103 0.85 4.97 12.49
N THR A 104 0.24 5.47 11.42
CA THR A 104 0.51 5.01 10.05
C THR A 104 1.76 5.67 9.51
N GLU A 105 2.72 4.86 9.07
CA GLU A 105 3.89 5.36 8.36
C GLU A 105 3.61 5.38 6.85
N PHE A 106 4.03 6.45 6.19
CA PHE A 106 3.77 6.67 4.77
C PHE A 106 5.04 7.20 4.11
N LEU A 107 5.29 6.77 2.88
CA LEU A 107 6.37 7.28 2.05
C LEU A 107 5.89 7.30 0.61
N LYS A 108 6.31 8.30 -0.16
CA LYS A 108 5.98 8.42 -1.59
C LYS A 108 7.16 8.97 -2.36
N SER A 109 7.48 8.36 -3.48
CA SER A 109 8.54 8.82 -4.38
C SER A 109 8.07 8.76 -5.83
N ALA A 110 8.58 9.65 -6.67
CA ALA A 110 8.47 9.50 -8.11
C ALA A 110 9.78 8.95 -8.67
N TYR A 111 9.67 8.01 -9.59
CA TYR A 111 10.78 7.42 -10.31
C TYR A 111 10.65 7.71 -11.79
N THR A 112 11.76 8.09 -12.42
CA THR A 112 11.80 8.40 -13.86
C THR A 112 12.89 7.57 -14.53
N ASN A 113 12.59 7.02 -15.69
CA ASN A 113 13.57 6.30 -16.50
C ASN A 113 14.06 7.16 -17.69
N SER A 114 15.06 6.67 -18.42
CA SER A 114 15.64 7.37 -19.57
C SER A 114 14.67 7.57 -20.75
N ALA A 115 13.60 6.78 -20.82
CA ALA A 115 12.53 6.94 -21.81
C ALA A 115 11.52 8.04 -21.42
N GLY A 116 11.65 8.64 -20.24
CA GLY A 116 10.74 9.65 -19.71
C GLY A 116 9.48 9.06 -19.05
N THR A 117 9.38 7.74 -18.90
CA THR A 117 8.30 7.13 -18.11
C THR A 117 8.47 7.56 -16.67
N ARG A 118 7.38 8.05 -16.07
CA ARG A 118 7.32 8.44 -14.66
C ARG A 118 6.35 7.55 -13.91
N LEU A 119 6.84 6.93 -12.84
CA LEU A 119 6.09 6.10 -11.92
C LEU A 119 6.05 6.77 -10.54
N PHE A 120 4.91 6.73 -9.86
CA PHE A 120 4.83 7.08 -8.45
C PHE A 120 4.71 5.81 -7.64
N THR A 121 5.55 5.69 -6.62
CA THR A 121 5.59 4.53 -5.74
C THR A 121 5.34 4.99 -4.31
N SER A 122 4.49 4.28 -3.59
CA SER A 122 4.23 4.57 -2.19
C SER A 122 4.32 3.32 -1.32
N ILE A 123 4.73 3.50 -0.07
CA ILE A 123 4.69 2.49 0.98
C ILE A 123 3.79 3.04 2.09
N VAL A 124 2.74 2.29 2.44
CA VAL A 124 1.90 2.56 3.61
C VAL A 124 2.08 1.41 4.58
N LEU A 125 2.63 1.67 5.76
CA LEU A 125 2.84 0.67 6.79
C LEU A 125 1.86 0.89 7.94
N SER A 126 1.01 -0.11 8.17
CA SER A 126 -0.02 -0.04 9.20
C SER A 126 0.60 0.06 10.59
N GLY A 127 0.10 0.95 11.43
CA GLY A 127 0.41 0.96 12.86
C GLY A 127 -0.36 -0.10 13.66
N THR A 128 -0.64 0.23 14.91
CA THR A 128 -1.55 -0.48 15.82
C THR A 128 -2.98 -0.44 15.29
N ALA A 129 -3.39 0.71 14.74
CA ALA A 129 -4.67 0.88 14.06
C ALA A 129 -4.65 0.22 12.67
N ARG A 130 -5.71 -0.52 12.36
CA ARG A 130 -5.74 -1.54 11.27
C ARG A 130 -6.54 -1.12 10.05
N ASP A 131 -7.16 0.05 10.11
CA ASP A 131 -7.95 0.70 9.09
C ASP A 131 -7.10 1.57 8.13
N SER A 132 -5.80 1.73 8.43
CA SER A 132 -4.81 2.40 7.57
C SER A 132 -4.64 1.79 6.18
N ILE A 133 -4.96 0.50 6.02
CA ILE A 133 -4.90 -0.17 4.71
C ILE A 133 -6.26 -0.73 4.36
N HIS A 134 -6.89 -0.19 3.32
CA HIS A 134 -8.11 -0.73 2.72
C HIS A 134 -7.86 -1.14 1.27
N ARG A 135 -8.93 -1.41 0.54
CA ARG A 135 -8.87 -1.73 -0.89
C ARG A 135 -8.64 -0.47 -1.74
N PRO A 136 -7.65 -0.45 -2.65
CA PRO A 136 -7.41 0.71 -3.52
C PRO A 136 -8.63 1.11 -4.35
N GLN A 137 -9.48 0.16 -4.72
CA GLN A 137 -10.69 0.39 -5.49
C GLN A 137 -11.62 1.44 -4.84
N ARG A 138 -11.61 1.58 -3.51
CA ARG A 138 -12.38 2.61 -2.80
C ARG A 138 -11.81 4.00 -3.04
N CYS A 139 -10.51 4.18 -2.80
CA CYS A 139 -9.85 5.47 -3.01
C CYS A 139 -9.79 5.87 -4.48
N LEU A 140 -9.47 4.94 -5.39
CA LEU A 140 -9.42 5.23 -6.83
C LEU A 140 -10.77 5.75 -7.35
N LYS A 141 -11.88 5.13 -6.91
CA LYS A 141 -13.22 5.64 -7.23
C LYS A 141 -13.52 6.97 -6.55
N GLY A 142 -13.17 7.12 -5.27
CA GLY A 142 -13.34 8.38 -4.53
C GLY A 142 -12.57 9.56 -5.15
N GLN A 143 -11.42 9.29 -5.78
CA GLN A 143 -10.62 10.27 -6.53
C GLN A 143 -11.16 10.52 -7.96
N GLY A 144 -12.29 9.91 -8.32
CA GLY A 144 -12.96 10.11 -9.60
C GLY A 144 -12.44 9.24 -10.75
N SER A 145 -11.73 8.14 -10.47
CA SER A 145 -11.31 7.19 -11.51
C SER A 145 -12.36 6.11 -11.77
N THR A 146 -12.56 5.78 -13.04
CA THR A 146 -13.22 4.54 -13.48
C THR A 146 -12.23 3.39 -13.41
N LEU A 147 -12.69 2.21 -12.97
CA LEU A 147 -11.88 0.99 -12.92
C LEU A 147 -12.21 0.12 -14.13
N ASP A 148 -11.32 0.13 -15.13
CA ASP A 148 -11.58 -0.48 -16.43
C ASP A 148 -11.35 -2.00 -16.40
N LYS A 149 -10.25 -2.44 -15.76
CA LYS A 149 -9.88 -3.85 -15.68
C LYS A 149 -8.99 -4.12 -14.48
N GLU A 150 -9.18 -5.24 -13.81
CA GLU A 150 -8.32 -5.73 -12.73
C GLU A 150 -7.79 -7.14 -13.03
N TYR A 151 -6.51 -7.38 -12.83
CA TYR A 151 -5.86 -8.67 -13.05
C TYR A 151 -4.61 -8.82 -12.19
N THR A 152 -4.03 -10.02 -12.20
CA THR A 152 -2.78 -10.30 -11.49
C THR A 152 -1.62 -10.31 -12.46
N LEU A 153 -0.59 -9.51 -12.21
CA LEU A 153 0.68 -9.50 -12.93
C LEU A 153 1.72 -10.28 -12.12
N LYS A 154 2.55 -11.08 -12.79
CA LYS A 154 3.67 -11.80 -12.16
C LYS A 154 4.97 -11.10 -12.55
N VAL A 155 5.73 -10.66 -11.56
CA VAL A 155 7.05 -10.06 -11.72
C VAL A 155 8.10 -11.12 -11.39
N PRO A 156 8.86 -11.62 -12.38
CA PRO A 156 9.97 -12.53 -12.10
C PRO A 156 11.01 -11.83 -11.22
N LEU A 157 11.49 -12.50 -10.18
CA LEU A 157 12.56 -12.00 -9.32
C LEU A 157 13.67 -13.05 -9.30
N GLU A 158 14.93 -12.61 -9.34
CA GLU A 158 16.07 -13.52 -9.33
C GLU A 158 16.16 -14.26 -7.99
N GLY A 159 16.43 -15.58 -8.02
CA GLY A 159 16.64 -16.37 -6.82
C GLY A 159 15.37 -16.68 -6.00
N ARG A 160 14.16 -16.46 -6.54
CA ARG A 160 12.89 -16.78 -5.85
C ARG A 160 11.71 -16.93 -6.80
N ASP A 161 10.58 -17.37 -6.26
CA ASP A 161 9.30 -17.37 -6.98
C ASP A 161 8.85 -15.94 -7.39
N PRO A 162 8.18 -15.78 -8.55
CA PRO A 162 7.69 -14.49 -9.01
C PRO A 162 6.76 -13.80 -8.00
N LEU A 163 6.99 -12.50 -7.79
CA LEU A 163 6.11 -11.66 -7.00
C LEU A 163 4.80 -11.44 -7.77
N LYS A 164 3.67 -11.62 -7.08
CA LYS A 164 2.34 -11.40 -7.66
C LYS A 164 1.82 -10.04 -7.24
N LEU A 165 1.45 -9.23 -8.21
CA LEU A 165 0.86 -7.90 -8.05
C LEU A 165 -0.59 -7.91 -8.53
N LYS A 166 -1.46 -7.10 -7.92
CA LYS A 166 -2.72 -6.71 -8.55
C LYS A 166 -2.50 -5.46 -9.37
N VAL A 167 -2.96 -5.46 -10.62
CA VAL A 167 -2.96 -4.29 -11.51
C VAL A 167 -4.40 -3.90 -11.80
N ILE A 168 -4.71 -2.63 -11.59
CA ILE A 168 -5.99 -2.02 -11.94
C ILE A 168 -5.72 -0.99 -13.04
N LYS A 169 -6.25 -1.21 -14.23
CA LYS A 169 -6.33 -0.20 -15.28
C LYS A 169 -7.43 0.77 -14.93
N THR A 170 -7.12 2.06 -14.94
CA THR A 170 -8.06 3.13 -14.63
C THR A 170 -8.16 4.13 -15.77
N SER A 171 -9.29 4.82 -15.83
CA SER A 171 -9.52 5.94 -16.75
C SER A 171 -10.24 7.07 -16.03
N ARG A 172 -10.01 8.31 -16.45
CA ARG A 172 -10.72 9.49 -15.97
C ARG A 172 -10.89 10.48 -17.12
N THR A 173 -12.05 11.11 -17.22
CA THR A 173 -12.29 12.16 -18.22
C THR A 173 -12.16 13.52 -17.56
N TYR A 174 -11.24 14.34 -18.06
CA TYR A 174 -11.10 15.73 -17.63
C TYR A 174 -11.86 16.65 -18.57
N GLN A 175 -12.59 17.61 -18.01
CA GLN A 175 -13.22 18.67 -18.79
C GLN A 175 -12.19 19.76 -19.05
N THR A 176 -11.89 20.01 -20.31
CA THR A 176 -10.98 21.09 -20.75
C THR A 176 -11.74 22.11 -21.58
N ALA A 177 -11.14 23.27 -21.86
CA ALA A 177 -11.74 24.29 -22.74
C ALA A 177 -12.03 23.77 -24.16
N GLU A 178 -11.28 22.76 -24.62
CA GLU A 178 -11.41 22.14 -25.93
C GLU A 178 -12.35 20.92 -25.94
N GLY A 179 -12.87 20.52 -24.77
CA GLY A 179 -13.77 19.39 -24.59
C GLY A 179 -13.25 18.31 -23.63
N PRO A 180 -13.96 17.18 -23.52
CA PRO A 180 -13.60 16.08 -22.63
C PRO A 180 -12.36 15.33 -23.14
N VAL A 181 -11.29 15.31 -22.34
CA VAL A 181 -10.03 14.60 -22.64
C VAL A 181 -9.90 13.36 -21.74
N PRO A 182 -9.82 12.14 -22.30
CA PRO A 182 -9.61 10.94 -21.50
C PRO A 182 -8.15 10.83 -21.04
N TYR A 183 -7.97 10.46 -19.78
CA TYR A 183 -6.70 10.20 -19.15
C TYR A 183 -6.66 8.77 -18.64
N TYR A 184 -5.70 7.99 -19.15
CA TYR A 184 -5.58 6.57 -18.84
C TYR A 184 -4.39 6.34 -17.91
N SER A 185 -4.62 5.58 -16.85
CA SER A 185 -3.61 5.27 -15.84
C SER A 185 -3.70 3.82 -15.41
N PHE A 186 -2.73 3.39 -14.63
CA PHE A 186 -2.76 2.12 -13.95
C PHE A 186 -2.39 2.30 -12.48
N TYR A 187 -2.80 1.33 -11.69
CA TYR A 187 -2.47 1.24 -10.28
C TYR A 187 -2.12 -0.21 -9.96
N ALA A 188 -0.84 -0.49 -9.73
CA ALA A 188 -0.31 -1.78 -9.34
C ALA A 188 -0.06 -1.82 -7.84
N TYR A 189 -0.39 -2.91 -7.16
CA TYR A 189 -0.20 -3.01 -5.71
C TYR A 189 -0.05 -4.44 -5.20
N TRP A 190 0.53 -4.56 -4.02
CA TRP A 190 0.62 -5.79 -3.25
C TRP A 190 0.78 -5.47 -1.76
N PHE A 191 0.57 -6.49 -0.93
CA PHE A 191 0.70 -6.39 0.52
C PHE A 191 1.86 -7.25 1.00
N VAL A 192 2.61 -6.73 1.96
CA VAL A 192 3.78 -7.39 2.54
C VAL A 192 3.59 -7.45 4.05
N GLY A 193 3.51 -8.67 4.59
CA GLY A 193 3.53 -8.93 6.03
C GLY A 193 4.95 -9.27 6.48
N GLN A 194 5.09 -9.73 7.73
CA GLN A 194 6.38 -10.09 8.30
C GLN A 194 7.08 -11.28 7.61
N ASP A 195 6.31 -12.24 7.09
CA ASP A 195 6.81 -13.51 6.55
C ASP A 195 6.16 -13.91 5.23
N ARG A 196 5.33 -13.03 4.64
CA ARG A 196 4.55 -13.36 3.44
C ARG A 196 4.15 -12.14 2.64
N GLU A 197 3.82 -12.39 1.39
CA GLU A 197 3.38 -11.39 0.44
C GLU A 197 2.06 -11.84 -0.19
N THR A 198 1.18 -10.90 -0.52
CA THR A 198 -0.04 -11.24 -1.25
C THR A 198 -0.56 -10.08 -2.08
N PRO A 199 -1.05 -10.34 -3.31
CA PRO A 199 -1.78 -9.33 -4.08
C PRO A 199 -3.22 -9.16 -3.59
N SER A 200 -3.71 -10.00 -2.68
CA SER A 200 -5.13 -10.08 -2.31
C SER A 200 -5.40 -9.48 -0.93
N HIS A 201 -6.25 -8.46 -0.89
CA HIS A 201 -6.74 -7.89 0.37
C HIS A 201 -7.48 -8.93 1.22
N TYR A 202 -8.21 -9.87 0.59
CA TYR A 202 -8.92 -10.93 1.33
C TYR A 202 -7.95 -11.93 1.94
N SER A 203 -6.91 -12.33 1.21
CA SER A 203 -5.85 -13.18 1.75
C SER A 203 -5.14 -12.49 2.90
N ARG A 204 -4.89 -11.17 2.80
CA ARG A 204 -4.38 -10.36 3.91
C ARG A 204 -5.29 -10.44 5.14
N MET A 205 -6.60 -10.24 4.98
CA MET A 205 -7.57 -10.33 6.09
C MET A 205 -7.57 -11.72 6.73
N PHE A 206 -7.53 -12.77 5.92
CA PHE A 206 -7.44 -14.14 6.41
C PHE A 206 -6.18 -14.35 7.25
N TRP A 207 -5.02 -13.93 6.74
CA TRP A 207 -3.75 -14.07 7.44
C TRP A 207 -3.67 -13.25 8.73
N LEU A 208 -4.24 -12.04 8.74
CA LEU A 208 -4.38 -11.24 9.96
C LEU A 208 -5.23 -11.93 11.03
N ALA A 209 -6.30 -12.63 10.63
CA ALA A 209 -7.12 -13.40 11.56
C ALA A 209 -6.38 -14.66 12.03
N TRP A 210 -5.77 -15.39 11.11
CA TRP A 210 -5.04 -16.63 11.37
C TRP A 210 -3.87 -16.42 12.34
N ASP A 211 -3.00 -15.43 12.11
CA ASP A 211 -1.85 -15.17 12.98
C ASP A 211 -2.27 -14.83 14.41
N ARG A 212 -3.41 -14.16 14.60
CA ARG A 212 -3.91 -13.85 15.95
C ARG A 212 -4.44 -15.08 16.67
N VAL A 213 -5.19 -15.92 15.96
CA VAL A 213 -5.81 -17.10 16.57
C VAL A 213 -4.79 -18.19 16.83
N VAL A 214 -3.84 -18.38 15.90
CA VAL A 214 -2.93 -19.54 15.91
C VAL A 214 -1.56 -19.19 16.46
N ARG A 215 -1.06 -17.97 16.22
CA ARG A 215 0.28 -17.55 16.67
C ARG A 215 0.24 -16.54 17.82
N SER A 216 -0.95 -16.07 18.22
CA SER A 216 -1.12 -14.98 19.19
C SER A 216 -0.31 -13.72 18.85
N THR A 217 -0.05 -13.47 17.57
CA THR A 217 0.72 -12.31 17.09
C THR A 217 -0.14 -11.40 16.23
N ALA A 218 0.04 -10.09 16.37
CA ALA A 218 -0.48 -9.09 15.45
C ALA A 218 0.67 -8.40 14.71
N ASN A 219 0.92 -8.86 13.49
CA ASN A 219 1.98 -8.35 12.62
C ASN A 219 1.53 -7.07 11.89
N ARG A 220 2.43 -6.10 11.75
CA ARG A 220 2.25 -4.95 10.84
C ARG A 220 2.27 -5.42 9.39
N TRP A 221 1.48 -4.76 8.55
CA TRP A 221 1.46 -4.99 7.11
C TRP A 221 1.84 -3.71 6.39
N ALA A 222 2.66 -3.85 5.35
CA ALA A 222 2.90 -2.81 4.37
C ALA A 222 2.00 -3.00 3.16
N TYR A 223 1.64 -1.89 2.55
CA TYR A 223 0.95 -1.77 1.29
C TYR A 223 1.81 -0.97 0.35
N ILE A 224 2.32 -1.64 -0.68
CA ILE A 224 3.17 -1.01 -1.68
C ILE A 224 2.35 -0.82 -2.94
N SER A 225 2.42 0.37 -3.51
CA SER A 225 1.74 0.69 -4.76
C SER A 225 2.68 1.35 -5.76
N VAL A 226 2.44 1.10 -7.04
CA VAL A 226 3.11 1.72 -8.18
C VAL A 226 2.04 2.18 -9.15
N GLN A 227 2.03 3.46 -9.48
CA GLN A 227 1.05 4.06 -10.38
C GLN A 227 1.74 4.89 -11.46
N GLY A 228 1.11 4.96 -12.63
CA GLY A 228 1.65 5.70 -13.77
C GLY A 228 0.61 5.85 -14.87
N THR A 229 1.01 6.52 -15.94
CA THR A 229 0.19 6.68 -17.14
C THR A 229 0.27 5.45 -18.03
N ARG A 230 -0.77 5.22 -18.84
CA ARG A 230 -0.75 4.21 -19.91
C ARG A 230 -1.47 4.75 -21.14
N ARG A 231 -1.33 4.04 -22.26
CA ARG A 231 -2.21 4.23 -23.42
C ARG A 231 -3.60 3.63 -23.14
N ALA A 232 -4.58 4.05 -23.95
CA ALA A 232 -5.96 3.53 -23.90
C ALA A 232 -5.98 2.01 -24.03
N GLU A 233 -5.20 1.49 -24.99
CA GLU A 233 -5.04 0.08 -25.29
C GLU A 233 -3.59 -0.39 -25.09
N GLY A 234 -3.40 -1.71 -25.02
CA GLY A 234 -2.09 -2.34 -24.86
C GLY A 234 -1.68 -2.61 -23.42
N ILE A 235 -0.49 -3.18 -23.29
CA ILE A 235 0.14 -3.63 -22.04
C ILE A 235 1.59 -3.16 -21.91
N GLU A 236 2.03 -2.19 -22.71
CA GLU A 236 3.45 -1.76 -22.73
C GLU A 236 3.93 -1.26 -21.37
N PHE A 237 3.05 -0.58 -20.62
CA PHE A 237 3.32 -0.13 -19.26
C PHE A 237 3.62 -1.28 -18.27
N GLU A 238 3.25 -2.53 -18.59
CA GLU A 238 3.61 -3.69 -17.74
C GLU A 238 5.11 -3.93 -17.74
N LYS A 239 5.81 -3.61 -18.84
CA LYS A 239 7.27 -3.71 -18.90
C LYS A 239 7.92 -2.76 -17.89
N ASP A 240 7.41 -1.52 -17.82
CA ASP A 240 7.88 -0.53 -16.86
C ASP A 240 7.60 -0.97 -15.42
N ILE A 241 6.43 -1.56 -15.14
CA ILE A 241 6.12 -2.11 -13.81
C ILE A 241 7.10 -3.24 -13.45
N ILE A 242 7.29 -4.20 -14.36
CA ILE A 242 8.14 -5.37 -14.13
C ILE A 242 9.57 -4.92 -13.87
N ASP A 243 10.13 -4.12 -14.77
CA ASP A 243 11.49 -3.60 -14.68
C ASP A 243 11.68 -2.81 -13.37
N PHE A 244 10.80 -1.84 -13.09
CA PHE A 244 10.86 -1.06 -11.87
C PHE A 244 10.81 -1.93 -10.59
N VAL A 245 9.85 -2.86 -10.51
CA VAL A 245 9.65 -3.68 -9.32
C VAL A 245 10.80 -4.66 -9.11
N GLN A 246 11.40 -5.19 -10.19
CA GLN A 246 12.61 -6.02 -10.09
C GLN A 246 13.77 -5.27 -9.44
N GLN A 247 13.90 -3.98 -9.72
CA GLN A 247 15.00 -3.16 -9.22
C GLN A 247 14.73 -2.60 -7.83
N VAL A 248 13.51 -2.15 -7.52
CA VAL A 248 13.21 -1.51 -6.22
C VAL A 248 12.85 -2.52 -5.14
N TYR A 249 12.09 -3.56 -5.47
CA TYR A 249 11.52 -4.43 -4.45
C TYR A 249 12.54 -5.13 -3.54
N PRO A 250 13.70 -5.61 -4.04
CA PRO A 250 14.73 -6.16 -3.16
C PRO A 250 15.20 -5.17 -2.09
N HIS A 251 15.29 -3.87 -2.42
CA HIS A 251 15.82 -2.84 -1.50
C HIS A 251 14.84 -2.46 -0.39
N VAL A 252 13.53 -2.58 -0.64
CA VAL A 252 12.52 -2.23 0.37
C VAL A 252 12.28 -3.35 1.39
N LEU A 253 12.80 -4.55 1.16
CA LEU A 253 12.63 -5.66 2.09
C LEU A 253 13.61 -5.55 3.27
N THR A 254 13.07 -5.76 4.48
CA THR A 254 13.91 -6.00 5.66
C THR A 254 14.75 -7.27 5.46
N GLU A 255 15.90 -7.34 6.14
CA GLU A 255 16.78 -8.51 6.08
C GLU A 255 16.05 -9.81 6.46
N SER A 256 15.23 -9.77 7.51
CA SER A 256 14.41 -10.91 7.96
C SER A 256 13.50 -11.44 6.85
N LEU A 257 12.75 -10.55 6.18
CA LEU A 257 11.85 -11.00 5.11
C LEU A 257 12.63 -11.43 3.87
N ARG A 258 13.69 -10.69 3.50
CA ARG A 258 14.58 -11.00 2.38
C ARG A 258 15.12 -12.43 2.51
N ASN A 259 15.66 -12.79 3.67
CA ASN A 259 16.20 -14.14 3.89
C ASN A 259 15.13 -15.23 3.76
N LYS A 260 13.88 -14.94 4.14
CA LYS A 260 12.78 -15.91 3.98
C LYS A 260 12.33 -16.09 2.53
N VAL A 261 12.27 -15.00 1.76
CA VAL A 261 11.74 -15.06 0.40
C VAL A 261 12.80 -15.39 -0.66
N TYR A 262 14.08 -15.11 -0.40
CA TYR A 262 15.21 -15.47 -1.27
C TYR A 262 16.02 -16.68 -0.77
N GLY A 263 15.96 -17.01 0.52
CA GLY A 263 16.69 -18.14 1.11
C GLY A 263 15.97 -19.49 1.01
N GLN A 264 14.82 -19.56 0.34
CA GLN A 264 14.19 -20.82 -0.05
C GLN A 264 14.87 -21.34 -1.33
N GLN A 265 16.08 -21.90 -1.19
CA GLN A 265 16.70 -22.79 -2.17
C GLN A 265 16.84 -24.19 -1.59
#